data_AF-A0AAD2G0A9-F1
#
_entry.id   AF-A0AAD2G0A9-F1
#
_cell.length_a   1.000
_cell.length_b   1.000
_cell.length_c   1.000
_cell.angle_alpha   90.00
_cell.angle_beta   90.00
_cell.angle_gamma   90.00
#
_symmetry.space_group_name_H-M   'P 1'
#
loop_
_entity.id
_entity.type
_entity.pdbx_description
1 polymer ?
#
loop_
_entity_poly.entity_id
_entity_poly.type
_entity_poly.pdbx_seq_one_letter_code
_entity_poly.pdbx_strand_id
1 'polypeptide(L)'
;MARTRRQARRRWRPQRYASSDDEAQDSFRAEEEVQENDSDLGERGDADEDQDPQDDPDDGDDPDENEDPDDSGDDDSNEEDTDDEKEETDGEAPGSLTPGLASMGRILRYEKKSDKSIFNKATSKLDDEGFDCTSDQFLQIMKALEHRGNNFGWNDTGGLFWVLTPGRQPVNLLHSYGSVSLPRIQRYERTYWDSGNRKSQDDRMLYECIMNSLTRDAKSKLNIHWEDFQLGPNKLPSGLCLLKTFIREAYLDSNATTGMIREQLSTLDAFIPTVDHDINRFNNHVKMLLMALHARGEKTLDLLTYLFRAYNACKDENFVKYIGDLQTDHDMGTKAIDSRTLMSLAEKKYRIMVTTKTWEAPSAAQEEILAMQTRLNKLSDKLAAKTTQEKRTWC
;
A
#
# COMPACT_ATOMS: atom_id res chain seq x y z
N MET A 1 58.81 -67.90 21.88
CA MET A 1 59.84 -66.84 21.98
C MET A 1 59.24 -65.55 21.43
N ALA A 2 58.46 -64.83 22.23
CA ALA A 2 58.92 -63.73 23.10
C ALA A 2 59.52 -62.55 22.31
N ARG A 3 58.73 -61.48 22.13
CA ARG A 3 59.20 -60.10 22.29
C ARG A 3 58.04 -59.18 22.65
N THR A 4 58.33 -58.36 23.65
CA THR A 4 57.39 -57.73 24.58
C THR A 4 57.50 -56.21 24.44
N ARG A 5 56.34 -55.56 24.28
CA ARG A 5 55.88 -54.27 24.85
C ARG A 5 56.70 -52.96 24.77
N ARG A 6 55.87 -51.90 24.57
CA ARG A 6 55.90 -50.52 25.14
C ARG A 6 56.88 -49.54 24.49
N GLN A 7 56.60 -48.24 24.31
CA GLN A 7 55.44 -47.34 24.48
C GLN A 7 55.94 -45.98 23.95
N ALA A 8 55.12 -45.20 23.23
CA ALA A 8 55.20 -43.74 23.28
C ALA A 8 53.92 -43.12 22.72
N ARG A 9 53.04 -42.68 23.63
CA ARG A 9 51.90 -41.81 23.33
C ARG A 9 52.44 -40.39 23.12
N ARG A 10 52.24 -39.80 21.94
CA ARG A 10 52.35 -38.34 21.75
C ARG A 10 50.95 -37.75 21.67
N ARG A 11 50.63 -36.94 22.67
CA ARG A 11 49.43 -36.09 22.78
C ARG A 11 49.45 -35.08 21.64
N TRP A 12 48.43 -35.10 20.77
CA TRP A 12 48.13 -34.02 19.85
C TRP A 12 47.27 -32.97 20.57
N ARG A 13 47.71 -31.71 20.58
CA ARG A 13 46.91 -30.55 20.99
C ARG A 13 46.35 -29.89 19.72
N PRO A 14 45.05 -29.59 19.62
CA PRO A 14 44.54 -28.75 18.55
C PRO A 14 44.93 -27.29 18.80
N GLN A 15 45.46 -26.66 17.77
CA GLN A 15 45.80 -25.24 17.70
C GLN A 15 44.50 -24.44 17.59
N ARG A 16 44.25 -23.50 18.51
CA ARG A 16 43.12 -22.57 18.40
C ARG A 16 43.40 -21.65 17.21
N TYR A 17 42.61 -21.77 16.15
CA TYR A 17 42.43 -20.69 15.18
C TYR A 17 41.50 -19.66 15.83
N ALA A 18 42.02 -18.47 16.11
CA ALA A 18 41.19 -17.32 16.41
C ALA A 18 40.50 -16.90 15.10
N SER A 19 39.17 -16.86 15.10
CA SER A 19 38.36 -16.43 13.95
C SER A 19 38.45 -14.92 13.81
N SER A 20 38.53 -14.46 12.57
CA SER A 20 38.64 -13.06 12.16
C SER A 20 37.30 -12.31 12.24
N ASP A 21 36.45 -12.64 13.22
CA ASP A 21 35.07 -12.12 13.33
C ASP A 21 34.92 -10.99 14.37
N ASP A 22 35.94 -10.71 15.18
CA ASP A 22 35.87 -9.69 16.24
C ASP A 22 36.27 -8.26 15.77
N GLU A 23 36.88 -8.10 14.60
CA GLU A 23 37.25 -6.76 14.07
C GLU A 23 36.14 -6.10 13.21
N ALA A 24 35.08 -6.82 12.84
CA ALA A 24 33.98 -6.26 12.05
C ALA A 24 32.86 -5.62 12.90
N GLN A 25 32.85 -5.85 14.22
CA GLN A 25 31.83 -5.30 15.12
C GLN A 25 32.18 -3.90 15.66
N ASP A 26 33.45 -3.49 15.56
CA ASP A 26 33.91 -2.23 16.14
C ASP A 26 33.88 -1.05 15.14
N SER A 27 33.79 -1.33 13.83
CA SER A 27 33.67 -0.27 12.81
C SER A 27 32.22 0.19 12.58
N PHE A 28 31.22 -0.59 13.00
CA PHE A 28 29.80 -0.26 12.80
C PHE A 28 29.19 0.58 13.94
N ARG A 29 29.92 0.71 15.06
CA ARG A 29 29.48 1.45 16.24
C ARG A 29 29.83 2.94 16.21
N ALA A 30 30.65 3.37 15.25
CA ALA A 30 31.16 4.74 15.18
C ALA A 30 30.34 5.69 14.28
N GLU A 31 29.30 5.21 13.59
CA GLU A 31 28.45 6.03 12.70
C GLU A 31 27.07 6.37 13.27
N GLU A 32 26.74 5.91 14.50
CA GLU A 32 25.42 6.13 15.13
C GLU A 32 25.42 7.29 16.16
N GLU A 33 26.50 8.07 16.27
CA GLU A 33 26.69 9.08 17.33
C GLU A 33 26.83 10.54 16.82
N VAL A 34 26.11 10.92 15.76
CA VAL A 34 25.98 12.33 15.37
C VAL A 34 24.55 12.64 14.89
N GLN A 35 23.63 12.87 15.82
CA GLN A 35 22.53 13.85 15.74
C GLN A 35 21.58 13.73 16.95
N GLU A 36 22.06 14.09 18.14
CA GLU A 36 21.18 14.47 19.25
C GLU A 36 21.70 15.79 19.85
N ASN A 37 21.00 16.88 19.53
CA ASN A 37 20.82 18.07 20.36
C ASN A 37 19.92 19.06 19.60
N ASP A 38 18.66 19.18 20.00
CA ASP A 38 18.08 20.44 20.51
C ASP A 38 16.57 20.28 20.75
N SER A 39 16.16 20.32 22.02
CA SER A 39 15.11 21.22 22.50
C SER A 39 14.79 20.92 23.97
N ASP A 40 15.45 21.68 24.83
CA ASP A 40 15.06 21.99 26.20
C ASP A 40 13.80 22.87 26.18
N LEU A 41 12.69 22.41 26.76
CA LEU A 41 11.66 23.25 27.38
C LEU A 41 10.87 22.39 28.38
N GLY A 42 11.02 22.70 29.66
CA GLY A 42 10.19 22.15 30.73
C GLY A 42 8.84 22.86 30.84
N GLU A 43 7.86 22.17 31.42
CA GLU A 43 6.98 22.73 32.45
C GLU A 43 6.23 21.61 33.19
N ARG A 44 6.14 21.78 34.51
CA ARG A 44 5.45 20.94 35.49
C ARG A 44 4.06 21.51 35.77
N GLY A 45 3.11 20.65 36.11
CA GLY A 45 1.83 20.96 36.81
C GLY A 45 0.94 19.71 36.78
N ASP A 46 0.83 18.95 37.88
CA ASP A 46 -0.21 19.00 38.94
C ASP A 46 -1.51 18.29 38.51
N ALA A 47 -1.84 17.11 39.10
CA ALA A 47 -2.85 16.87 40.17
C ALA A 47 -4.27 16.68 39.56
N ASP A 48 -5.15 15.69 39.84
CA ASP A 48 -5.73 15.06 41.05
C ASP A 48 -6.42 13.71 40.62
N GLU A 49 -6.47 12.60 41.40
CA GLU A 49 -7.53 12.14 42.36
C GLU A 49 -8.98 12.20 41.79
N ASP A 50 -9.86 11.16 41.75
CA ASP A 50 -10.39 10.18 42.73
C ASP A 50 -11.21 9.04 42.00
N GLN A 51 -11.17 7.75 42.42
CA GLN A 51 -12.14 6.95 43.24
C GLN A 51 -13.64 6.99 42.79
N ASP A 52 -14.49 5.95 42.79
CA ASP A 52 -14.51 4.51 43.10
C ASP A 52 -15.87 3.92 42.58
N PRO A 53 -16.10 2.57 42.56
CA PRO A 53 -17.31 1.91 42.07
C PRO A 53 -18.21 1.29 43.18
N GLN A 54 -19.51 1.16 42.92
CA GLN A 54 -20.55 0.53 43.77
C GLN A 54 -21.72 0.07 42.85
N ASP A 55 -22.51 -1.00 43.04
CA ASP A 55 -22.74 -1.99 44.11
C ASP A 55 -23.47 -3.23 43.46
N ASP A 56 -23.27 -4.42 44.05
CA ASP A 56 -24.09 -5.67 43.96
C ASP A 56 -25.35 -5.56 44.88
N PRO A 57 -26.07 -6.63 45.30
CA PRO A 57 -26.79 -7.75 44.66
C PRO A 57 -28.24 -7.93 45.23
N ASP A 58 -28.97 -9.01 44.88
CA ASP A 58 -30.00 -9.79 45.64
C ASP A 58 -30.99 -10.45 44.65
N ASP A 59 -31.63 -11.60 44.87
CA ASP A 59 -31.86 -12.42 46.06
C ASP A 59 -32.28 -13.84 45.58
N GLY A 60 -32.06 -14.85 46.41
CA GLY A 60 -32.53 -16.21 46.19
C GLY A 60 -33.95 -16.45 46.72
N ASP A 61 -34.53 -17.60 46.36
CA ASP A 61 -35.43 -18.37 47.24
C ASP A 61 -35.70 -19.77 46.65
N ASP A 62 -35.30 -20.78 47.43
CA ASP A 62 -35.80 -22.17 47.49
C ASP A 62 -37.03 -22.17 48.46
N PRO A 63 -37.69 -23.27 48.90
CA PRO A 63 -37.56 -24.70 48.59
C PRO A 63 -38.93 -25.45 48.48
N ASP A 64 -38.90 -26.77 48.24
CA ASP A 64 -39.62 -27.82 49.00
C ASP A 64 -39.50 -29.18 48.25
N GLU A 65 -38.69 -30.11 48.75
CA GLU A 65 -39.05 -31.26 49.62
C GLU A 65 -39.94 -32.33 48.93
N ASN A 66 -39.30 -33.41 48.49
CA ASN A 66 -39.37 -34.79 49.02
C ASN A 66 -40.60 -35.62 48.64
N GLU A 67 -40.38 -36.77 47.98
CA GLU A 67 -40.75 -38.12 48.48
C GLU A 67 -40.47 -39.18 47.38
N ASP A 68 -39.38 -39.93 47.56
CA ASP A 68 -39.23 -41.31 47.07
C ASP A 68 -39.92 -42.27 48.08
N PRO A 69 -40.45 -43.45 47.68
CA PRO A 69 -39.59 -44.63 47.60
C PRO A 69 -39.93 -45.69 46.54
N ASP A 70 -38.88 -46.42 46.14
CA ASP A 70 -38.78 -47.85 45.78
C ASP A 70 -39.93 -48.53 45.00
N ASP A 71 -39.60 -49.20 43.88
CA ASP A 71 -39.35 -50.65 43.85
C ASP A 71 -39.20 -51.17 42.40
N SER A 72 -38.31 -52.15 42.30
CA SER A 72 -37.73 -52.89 41.18
C SER A 72 -38.66 -53.54 40.13
N GLY A 73 -38.10 -53.76 38.93
CA GLY A 73 -38.62 -54.74 37.97
C GLY A 73 -38.17 -54.53 36.52
N ASP A 74 -37.06 -55.18 36.15
CA ASP A 74 -36.63 -55.41 34.77
C ASP A 74 -37.73 -56.09 33.93
N ASP A 75 -37.98 -55.65 32.69
CA ASP A 75 -37.92 -56.52 31.49
C ASP A 75 -38.09 -55.74 30.18
N ASP A 76 -37.05 -55.83 29.34
CA ASP A 76 -37.05 -56.06 27.89
C ASP A 76 -38.15 -55.42 27.02
N SER A 77 -37.81 -54.44 26.19
CA SER A 77 -37.77 -54.60 24.72
C SER A 77 -37.68 -53.28 23.94
N ASN A 78 -36.92 -53.38 22.84
CA ASN A 78 -37.07 -52.70 21.56
C ASN A 78 -36.25 -51.42 21.28
N GLU A 79 -35.24 -51.63 20.44
CA GLU A 79 -34.61 -50.70 19.52
C GLU A 79 -35.63 -49.80 18.81
N GLU A 80 -35.46 -48.48 18.92
CA GLU A 80 -35.71 -47.53 17.84
C GLU A 80 -34.64 -46.43 17.93
N ASP A 81 -33.71 -46.45 16.97
CA ASP A 81 -32.72 -45.41 16.71
C ASP A 81 -33.45 -44.09 16.42
N THR A 82 -33.44 -43.16 17.38
CA THR A 82 -33.67 -41.75 17.10
C THR A 82 -32.30 -41.06 17.05
N ASP A 83 -31.83 -40.78 15.84
CA ASP A 83 -30.72 -39.87 15.59
C ASP A 83 -31.02 -38.51 16.23
N ASP A 84 -30.44 -38.25 17.40
CA ASP A 84 -30.36 -36.93 18.01
C ASP A 84 -29.43 -36.06 17.14
N GLU A 85 -29.98 -35.48 16.07
CA GLU A 85 -29.41 -34.28 15.45
C GLU A 85 -29.51 -33.14 16.49
N LYS A 86 -28.45 -32.99 17.28
CA LYS A 86 -28.18 -31.75 18.00
C LYS A 86 -27.98 -30.66 16.95
N GLU A 87 -29.04 -29.93 16.64
CA GLU A 87 -28.95 -28.59 16.07
C GLU A 87 -28.16 -27.72 17.05
N GLU A 88 -26.84 -27.69 16.86
CA GLU A 88 -26.02 -26.58 17.34
C GLU A 88 -26.59 -25.33 16.65
N THR A 89 -27.19 -24.45 17.45
CA THR A 89 -27.57 -23.12 17.03
C THR A 89 -26.29 -22.31 16.79
N ASP A 90 -25.71 -22.51 15.60
CA ASP A 90 -24.62 -21.70 15.09
C ASP A 90 -25.10 -20.24 15.05
N GLY A 91 -24.63 -19.44 16.02
CA GLY A 91 -24.70 -18.00 15.91
C GLY A 91 -24.01 -17.60 14.62
N GLU A 92 -24.80 -17.20 13.63
CA GLU A 92 -24.39 -16.99 12.25
C GLU A 92 -23.34 -15.88 12.18
N ALA A 93 -22.06 -16.26 12.28
CA ALA A 93 -20.95 -15.34 12.09
C ALA A 93 -21.04 -14.79 10.66
N PRO A 94 -20.86 -13.47 10.47
CA PRO A 94 -20.96 -12.86 9.15
C PRO A 94 -20.01 -13.55 8.16
N GLY A 95 -20.55 -14.03 7.03
CA GLY A 95 -19.79 -14.74 6.01
C GLY A 95 -18.60 -13.92 5.49
N SER A 96 -17.50 -14.61 5.20
CA SER A 96 -16.27 -13.97 4.70
C SER A 96 -16.36 -13.60 3.22
N LEU A 97 -15.78 -12.46 2.81
CA LEU A 97 -15.80 -12.00 1.40
C LEU A 97 -14.94 -12.84 0.45
N THR A 98 -13.91 -13.53 0.96
CA THR A 98 -13.08 -14.42 0.16
C THR A 98 -12.75 -15.70 0.94
N PRO A 99 -12.49 -16.84 0.26
CA PRO A 99 -12.07 -18.07 0.93
C PRO A 99 -10.79 -17.91 1.78
N GLY A 100 -9.92 -16.96 1.41
CA GLY A 100 -8.72 -16.62 2.17
C GLY A 100 -9.03 -16.00 3.53
N LEU A 101 -10.04 -15.13 3.58
CA LEU A 101 -10.53 -14.52 4.81
C LEU A 101 -11.19 -15.54 5.74
N ALA A 102 -12.03 -16.43 5.20
CA ALA A 102 -12.62 -17.54 5.98
C ALA A 102 -11.56 -18.47 6.60
N SER A 103 -10.40 -18.60 5.96
CA SER A 103 -9.32 -19.45 6.44
C SER A 103 -8.22 -18.67 7.17
N MET A 104 -8.39 -17.38 7.46
CA MET A 104 -7.33 -16.56 8.04
C MET A 104 -6.87 -17.12 9.40
N GLY A 105 -5.56 -17.18 9.62
CA GLY A 105 -4.97 -17.71 10.85
C GLY A 105 -4.96 -19.24 10.99
N ARG A 106 -5.77 -19.97 10.22
CA ARG A 106 -5.76 -21.45 10.21
C ARG A 106 -4.52 -21.98 9.49
N ILE A 107 -3.79 -22.88 10.16
CA ILE A 107 -2.67 -23.63 9.56
C ILE A 107 -3.21 -24.60 8.50
N LEU A 108 -2.63 -24.56 7.31
CA LEU A 108 -2.95 -25.47 6.21
C LEU A 108 -2.28 -26.82 6.47
N ARG A 109 -3.07 -27.90 6.35
CA ARG A 109 -2.59 -29.28 6.43
C ARG A 109 -2.59 -29.86 5.03
N TYR A 110 -1.43 -29.89 4.40
CA TYR A 110 -1.30 -30.29 3.00
C TYR A 110 -1.59 -31.78 2.76
N GLU A 111 -1.93 -32.58 3.76
CA GLU A 111 -2.52 -33.91 3.57
C GLU A 111 -3.96 -33.82 3.05
N LYS A 112 -4.68 -32.75 3.43
CA LYS A 112 -6.07 -32.52 3.02
C LYS A 112 -6.15 -31.97 1.60
N LYS A 113 -7.04 -32.54 0.78
CA LYS A 113 -7.27 -32.10 -0.61
C LYS A 113 -7.73 -30.64 -0.69
N SER A 114 -8.52 -30.17 0.27
CA SER A 114 -8.96 -28.78 0.37
C SER A 114 -7.78 -27.81 0.49
N ASP A 115 -6.83 -28.14 1.36
CA ASP A 115 -5.71 -27.26 1.71
C ASP A 115 -4.64 -27.27 0.59
N LYS A 116 -4.46 -28.42 -0.09
CA LYS A 116 -3.68 -28.48 -1.34
C LYS A 116 -4.28 -27.59 -2.43
N SER A 117 -5.61 -27.55 -2.55
CA SER A 117 -6.29 -26.70 -3.53
C SER A 117 -6.05 -25.21 -3.25
N ILE A 118 -6.09 -24.80 -1.97
CA ILE A 118 -5.74 -23.45 -1.54
C ILE A 118 -4.30 -23.12 -1.95
N PHE A 119 -3.34 -24.00 -1.63
CA PHE A 119 -1.93 -23.82 -2.01
C PHE A 119 -1.76 -23.68 -3.53
N ASN A 120 -2.36 -24.55 -4.32
CA ASN A 120 -2.25 -24.51 -5.78
C ASN A 120 -2.84 -23.21 -6.37
N LYS A 121 -3.95 -22.72 -5.82
CA LYS A 121 -4.53 -21.44 -6.25
C LYS A 121 -3.68 -20.25 -5.81
N ALA A 122 -3.11 -20.29 -4.60
CA ALA A 122 -2.26 -19.22 -4.08
C ALA A 122 -0.95 -19.09 -4.85
N THR A 123 -0.39 -20.22 -5.31
CA THR A 123 0.91 -20.31 -6.01
C THR A 123 0.81 -20.28 -7.52
N SER A 124 -0.40 -20.29 -8.08
CA SER A 124 -0.62 -20.15 -9.52
C SER A 124 -0.07 -18.83 -10.06
N LYS A 125 0.35 -18.84 -11.32
CA LYS A 125 0.82 -17.66 -12.04
C LYS A 125 -0.22 -16.53 -11.99
N LEU A 126 0.26 -15.30 -11.88
CA LEU A 126 -0.57 -14.10 -11.79
C LEU A 126 -1.18 -13.70 -13.14
N ASP A 127 -0.48 -13.99 -14.22
CA ASP A 127 -0.91 -13.77 -15.61
C ASP A 127 -0.48 -14.96 -16.47
N ASP A 128 -1.09 -15.10 -17.65
CA ASP A 128 -0.72 -16.10 -18.63
C ASP A 128 0.66 -15.85 -19.24
N GLU A 129 0.97 -14.58 -19.47
CA GLU A 129 2.29 -14.12 -19.89
C GLU A 129 3.20 -13.94 -18.67
N GLY A 130 4.45 -14.41 -18.78
CA GLY A 130 5.43 -14.24 -17.71
C GLY A 130 5.95 -12.80 -17.67
N PHE A 131 6.26 -12.32 -16.46
CA PHE A 131 6.84 -10.98 -16.28
C PHE A 131 8.36 -10.98 -16.47
N ASP A 132 8.91 -9.97 -17.15
CA ASP A 132 10.32 -9.86 -17.53
C ASP A 132 11.15 -8.92 -16.63
N CYS A 133 10.56 -8.46 -15.53
CA CYS A 133 11.12 -7.45 -14.61
C CYS A 133 11.33 -6.06 -15.22
N THR A 134 10.61 -5.70 -16.29
CA THR A 134 10.67 -4.32 -16.82
C THR A 134 9.81 -3.34 -16.02
N SER A 135 10.18 -2.05 -16.08
CA SER A 135 9.45 -0.97 -15.40
C SER A 135 7.99 -0.83 -15.88
N ASP A 136 7.69 -1.16 -17.14
CA ASP A 136 6.32 -1.07 -17.70
C ASP A 136 5.39 -2.14 -17.14
N GLN A 137 5.92 -3.34 -16.90
CA GLN A 137 5.19 -4.46 -16.33
C GLN A 137 5.15 -4.43 -14.80
N PHE A 138 6.06 -3.70 -14.16
CA PHE A 138 6.17 -3.61 -12.70
C PHE A 138 4.85 -3.20 -12.01
N LEU A 139 4.17 -2.19 -12.53
CA LEU A 139 2.89 -1.77 -11.94
C LEU A 139 1.78 -2.82 -12.11
N GLN A 140 1.82 -3.58 -13.21
CA GLN A 140 0.83 -4.61 -13.49
C GLN A 140 0.99 -5.79 -12.52
N ILE A 141 2.23 -6.28 -12.32
CA ILE A 141 2.49 -7.37 -11.38
C ILE A 141 2.21 -6.96 -9.93
N MET A 142 2.52 -5.73 -9.53
CA MET A 142 2.21 -5.25 -8.17
C MET A 142 0.70 -5.23 -7.91
N LYS A 143 -0.11 -4.78 -8.88
CA LYS A 143 -1.58 -4.83 -8.79
C LYS A 143 -2.12 -6.27 -8.81
N ALA A 144 -1.53 -7.15 -9.62
CA ALA A 144 -1.92 -8.55 -9.65
C ALA A 144 -1.60 -9.27 -8.33
N LEU A 145 -0.45 -8.97 -7.72
CA LEU A 145 -0.06 -9.42 -6.38
C LEU A 145 -0.99 -8.88 -5.31
N GLU A 146 -1.39 -7.61 -5.39
CA GLU A 146 -2.36 -7.01 -4.46
C GLU A 146 -3.70 -7.74 -4.53
N HIS A 147 -4.22 -7.98 -5.74
CA HIS A 147 -5.46 -8.73 -5.95
C HIS A 147 -5.34 -10.17 -5.42
N ARG A 148 -4.21 -10.85 -5.65
CA ARG A 148 -3.92 -12.16 -5.06
C ARG A 148 -3.94 -12.08 -3.53
N GLY A 149 -3.29 -11.06 -2.98
CA GLY A 149 -3.23 -10.82 -1.55
C GLY A 149 -4.59 -10.68 -0.90
N ASN A 150 -5.49 -9.90 -1.51
CA ASN A 150 -6.86 -9.72 -1.04
C ASN A 150 -7.65 -11.05 -1.05
N ASN A 151 -7.41 -11.91 -2.04
CA ASN A 151 -8.08 -13.21 -2.13
C ASN A 151 -7.62 -14.23 -1.09
N PHE A 152 -6.39 -14.10 -0.60
CA PHE A 152 -5.77 -15.03 0.36
C PHE A 152 -5.57 -14.44 1.76
N GLY A 153 -6.01 -13.19 2.00
CA GLY A 153 -5.88 -12.51 3.28
C GLY A 153 -4.47 -12.01 3.61
N TRP A 154 -3.60 -11.89 2.60
CA TRP A 154 -2.22 -11.43 2.79
C TRP A 154 -2.11 -9.91 2.96
N ASN A 155 -3.10 -9.17 2.46
CA ASN A 155 -3.12 -7.70 2.48
C ASN A 155 -3.81 -7.12 3.73
N ASP A 156 -4.52 -7.97 4.49
CA ASP A 156 -5.21 -7.57 5.71
C ASP A 156 -4.25 -7.10 6.79
N THR A 157 -4.73 -6.30 7.74
CA THR A 157 -3.92 -5.73 8.82
C THR A 157 -3.20 -6.84 9.60
N GLY A 158 -1.86 -6.84 9.55
CA GLY A 158 -1.03 -7.87 10.19
C GLY A 158 -0.84 -9.16 9.38
N GLY A 159 -1.36 -9.20 8.15
CA GLY A 159 -1.10 -10.20 7.13
C GLY A 159 0.32 -10.09 6.54
N LEU A 160 0.61 -10.96 5.57
CA LEU A 160 1.95 -11.16 5.03
C LEU A 160 2.61 -9.88 4.51
N PHE A 161 1.90 -9.02 3.79
CA PHE A 161 2.51 -7.83 3.18
C PHE A 161 2.86 -6.72 4.16
N TRP A 162 2.44 -6.84 5.42
CA TRP A 162 2.74 -5.88 6.48
C TRP A 162 4.02 -6.25 7.20
N VAL A 163 5.04 -5.41 7.08
CA VAL A 163 6.30 -5.54 7.81
C VAL A 163 6.16 -4.83 9.14
N LEU A 164 6.03 -5.60 10.23
CA LEU A 164 5.98 -5.06 11.58
C LEU A 164 7.40 -4.85 12.11
N THR A 165 7.60 -3.76 12.83
CA THR A 165 8.89 -3.48 13.47
C THR A 165 8.62 -2.86 14.84
N PRO A 166 9.26 -3.36 15.92
CA PRO A 166 9.09 -2.78 17.25
C PRO A 166 9.35 -1.27 17.22
N GLY A 167 8.42 -0.49 17.80
CA GLY A 167 8.54 0.97 17.89
C GLY A 167 8.32 1.75 16.59
N ARG A 168 7.88 1.10 15.50
CA ARG A 168 7.56 1.79 14.23
C ARG A 168 6.19 1.38 13.69
N GLN A 169 5.60 2.27 12.90
CA GLN A 169 4.36 1.98 12.20
C GLN A 169 4.54 0.80 11.22
N PRO A 170 3.58 -0.14 11.15
CA PRO A 170 3.56 -1.19 10.15
C PRO A 170 3.61 -0.60 8.74
N VAL A 171 4.39 -1.21 7.86
CA VAL A 171 4.50 -0.75 6.47
C VAL A 171 4.09 -1.86 5.54
N ASN A 172 3.20 -1.55 4.60
CA ASN A 172 2.81 -2.49 3.56
C ASN A 172 3.80 -2.42 2.38
N LEU A 173 4.42 -3.56 2.05
CA LEU A 173 5.45 -3.65 1.02
C LEU A 173 4.90 -3.39 -0.39
N LEU A 174 3.61 -3.58 -0.66
CA LEU A 174 3.02 -3.31 -1.97
C LEU A 174 2.87 -1.80 -2.24
N HIS A 175 2.61 -1.02 -1.20
CA HIS A 175 2.31 0.41 -1.31
C HIS A 175 3.47 1.32 -0.95
N SER A 176 4.48 0.82 -0.25
CA SER A 176 5.59 1.62 0.26
C SER A 176 6.92 0.86 0.17
N TYR A 177 7.19 0.26 -0.99
CA TYR A 177 8.37 -0.59 -1.17
C TYR A 177 9.70 0.15 -1.04
N GLY A 178 9.74 1.46 -1.32
CA GLY A 178 10.96 2.26 -1.14
C GLY A 178 11.31 2.57 0.31
N SER A 179 10.36 2.53 1.24
CA SER A 179 10.58 2.96 2.64
C SER A 179 11.06 1.85 3.57
N VAL A 180 11.09 0.60 3.10
CA VAL A 180 11.53 -0.58 3.87
C VAL A 180 12.80 -1.15 3.26
N SER A 181 13.87 -1.25 4.05
CA SER A 181 15.13 -1.85 3.62
C SER A 181 15.06 -3.39 3.66
N LEU A 182 15.83 -4.07 2.81
CA LEU A 182 15.91 -5.54 2.83
C LEU A 182 16.35 -6.08 4.22
N PRO A 183 17.37 -5.52 4.90
CA PRO A 183 17.74 -5.98 6.25
C PRO A 183 16.59 -5.88 7.26
N ARG A 184 15.74 -4.86 7.15
CA ARG A 184 14.55 -4.71 8.00
C ARG A 184 13.54 -5.83 7.77
N ILE A 185 13.31 -6.22 6.52
CA ILE A 185 12.42 -7.34 6.16
C ILE A 185 13.01 -8.66 6.66
N GLN A 186 14.31 -8.91 6.41
CA GLN A 186 14.99 -10.10 6.88
C GLN A 186 14.90 -10.27 8.41
N ARG A 187 15.05 -9.17 9.18
CA ARG A 187 14.90 -9.22 10.65
C ARG A 187 13.47 -9.58 11.05
N TYR A 188 12.47 -9.03 10.36
CA TYR A 188 11.06 -9.33 10.61
C TYR A 188 10.74 -10.79 10.30
N GLU A 189 11.13 -11.30 9.14
CA GLU A 189 10.83 -12.67 8.74
C GLU A 189 11.55 -13.72 9.59
N ARG A 190 12.76 -13.43 10.06
CA ARG A 190 13.47 -14.31 11.00
C ARG A 190 12.67 -14.63 12.27
N THR A 191 11.64 -13.84 12.61
CA THR A 191 10.76 -14.12 13.75
C THR A 191 9.80 -15.30 13.53
N TYR A 192 9.50 -15.68 12.28
CA TYR A 192 8.53 -16.75 11.98
C TYR A 192 8.88 -17.67 10.79
N TRP A 193 9.92 -17.38 10.00
CA TRP A 193 10.21 -18.02 8.71
C TRP A 193 10.22 -19.56 8.69
N ASP A 194 10.74 -20.23 9.73
CA ASP A 194 10.83 -21.71 9.82
C ASP A 194 9.92 -22.30 10.90
N SER A 195 8.83 -21.61 11.24
CA SER A 195 7.95 -22.01 12.34
C SER A 195 6.83 -22.97 11.93
N GLY A 196 6.60 -23.16 10.62
CA GLY A 196 5.47 -23.94 10.09
C GLY A 196 4.09 -23.35 10.40
N ASN A 197 4.03 -22.15 10.98
CA ASN A 197 2.79 -21.45 11.25
C ASN A 197 2.17 -20.89 9.95
N ARG A 198 0.95 -20.36 10.06
CA ARG A 198 0.25 -19.81 8.89
C ARG A 198 1.03 -18.71 8.18
N LYS A 199 1.74 -17.83 8.90
CA LYS A 199 2.56 -16.77 8.29
C LYS A 199 3.71 -17.32 7.45
N SER A 200 4.41 -18.35 7.94
CA SER A 200 5.47 -19.01 7.17
C SER A 200 4.94 -19.75 5.94
N GLN A 201 3.72 -20.29 6.02
CA GLN A 201 3.04 -20.91 4.87
C GLN A 201 2.62 -19.87 3.83
N ASP A 202 2.05 -18.76 4.26
CA ASP A 202 1.69 -17.63 3.39
C ASP A 202 2.93 -17.06 2.69
N ASP A 203 4.03 -16.89 3.43
CA ASP A 203 5.30 -16.44 2.86
C ASP A 203 5.85 -17.42 1.80
N ARG A 204 5.79 -18.73 2.08
CA ARG A 204 6.17 -19.76 1.11
C ARG A 204 5.28 -19.73 -0.14
N MET A 205 3.97 -19.50 0.03
CA MET A 205 3.03 -19.37 -1.09
C MET A 205 3.31 -18.12 -1.93
N LEU A 206 3.68 -17.00 -1.30
CA LEU A 206 4.10 -15.79 -2.00
C LEU A 206 5.36 -16.03 -2.84
N TYR A 207 6.37 -16.70 -2.28
CA TYR A 207 7.59 -17.05 -3.01
C TYR A 207 7.26 -17.85 -4.29
N GLU A 208 6.46 -18.91 -4.16
CA GLU A 208 6.08 -19.75 -5.30
C GLU A 208 5.22 -18.99 -6.31
N CYS A 209 4.29 -18.15 -5.84
CA CYS A 209 3.47 -17.30 -6.70
C CYS A 209 4.32 -16.36 -7.56
N ILE A 210 5.27 -15.65 -6.95
CA ILE A 210 6.19 -14.77 -7.67
C ILE A 210 7.03 -15.58 -8.65
N MET A 211 7.70 -16.65 -8.19
CA MET A 211 8.52 -17.48 -9.07
C MET A 211 7.72 -18.09 -10.22
N ASN A 212 6.48 -18.52 -10.04
CA ASN A 212 5.67 -19.07 -11.13
C ASN A 212 5.21 -18.01 -12.13
N SER A 213 5.19 -16.74 -11.73
CA SER A 213 4.75 -15.62 -12.56
C SER A 213 5.86 -14.98 -13.39
N LEU A 214 7.13 -15.26 -13.09
CA LEU A 214 8.27 -14.68 -13.79
C LEU A 214 8.67 -15.47 -15.05
N THR A 215 9.16 -14.75 -16.07
CA THR A 215 9.86 -15.36 -17.21
C THR A 215 11.17 -16.03 -16.78
N ARG A 216 11.73 -16.86 -17.66
CA ARG A 216 13.04 -17.49 -17.44
C ARG A 216 14.17 -16.46 -17.26
N ASP A 217 14.12 -15.36 -18.01
CA ASP A 217 15.15 -14.33 -17.96
C ASP A 217 15.06 -13.51 -16.67
N ALA A 218 13.84 -13.14 -16.26
CA ALA A 218 13.58 -12.51 -14.96
C ALA A 218 14.09 -13.38 -13.78
N LYS A 219 13.79 -14.68 -13.79
CA LYS A 219 14.32 -15.62 -12.78
C LYS A 219 15.84 -15.65 -12.77
N SER A 220 16.46 -15.65 -13.94
CA SER A 220 17.91 -15.67 -14.07
C SER A 220 18.55 -14.41 -13.46
N LYS A 221 17.94 -13.23 -13.66
CA LYS A 221 18.34 -11.98 -13.01
C LYS A 221 18.21 -12.06 -11.48
N LEU A 222 17.06 -12.50 -10.96
CA LEU A 222 16.85 -12.60 -9.50
C LEU A 222 17.77 -13.62 -8.84
N ASN A 223 18.05 -14.74 -9.52
CA ASN A 223 18.92 -15.78 -8.99
C ASN A 223 20.37 -15.33 -8.81
N ILE A 224 20.81 -14.22 -9.42
CA ILE A 224 22.10 -13.60 -9.11
C ILE A 224 22.15 -13.17 -7.62
N HIS A 225 21.00 -12.75 -7.09
CA HIS A 225 20.82 -12.25 -5.74
C HIS A 225 20.15 -13.28 -4.82
N TRP A 226 20.37 -14.58 -5.06
CA TRP A 226 19.70 -15.65 -4.31
C TRP A 226 19.91 -15.59 -2.80
N GLU A 227 21.05 -15.08 -2.36
CA GLU A 227 21.40 -14.91 -0.94
C GLU A 227 20.51 -13.86 -0.24
N ASP A 228 19.99 -12.88 -0.98
CA ASP A 228 19.18 -11.80 -0.42
C ASP A 228 17.81 -12.30 0.08
N PHE A 229 17.30 -13.39 -0.50
CA PHE A 229 16.01 -13.97 -0.20
C PHE A 229 16.05 -15.39 0.39
N GLN A 230 17.22 -15.86 0.80
CA GLN A 230 17.37 -17.11 1.54
C GLN A 230 17.76 -16.84 2.99
N LEU A 231 16.95 -17.33 3.92
CA LEU A 231 17.10 -17.07 5.35
C LEU A 231 17.65 -18.29 6.10
N GLY A 232 18.41 -17.99 7.16
CA GLY A 232 18.90 -18.96 8.13
C GLY A 232 19.94 -19.96 7.60
N PRO A 233 20.39 -20.90 8.46
CA PRO A 233 21.42 -21.89 8.10
C PRO A 233 20.93 -22.87 7.03
N ASN A 234 19.62 -23.13 7.00
CA ASN A 234 18.98 -24.04 6.04
C ASN A 234 18.71 -23.38 4.68
N LYS A 235 19.01 -22.08 4.53
CA LYS A 235 18.82 -21.32 3.30
C LYS A 235 17.40 -21.44 2.73
N LEU A 236 16.38 -21.39 3.59
CA LEU A 236 15.01 -21.50 3.11
C LEU A 236 14.61 -20.20 2.39
N PRO A 237 13.89 -20.31 1.26
CA PRO A 237 13.43 -19.15 0.52
C PRO A 237 12.37 -18.38 1.31
N SER A 238 12.46 -17.05 1.24
CA SER A 238 11.48 -16.12 1.77
C SER A 238 10.74 -15.39 0.64
N GLY A 239 9.42 -15.29 0.76
CA GLY A 239 8.55 -14.60 -0.18
C GLY A 239 8.68 -13.08 -0.10
N LEU A 240 8.71 -12.50 1.11
CA LEU A 240 8.84 -11.03 1.25
C LEU A 240 10.23 -10.53 0.87
N CYS A 241 11.31 -11.25 1.21
CA CYS A 241 12.65 -10.90 0.73
C CYS A 241 12.76 -11.06 -0.79
N LEU A 242 12.14 -12.10 -1.37
CA LEU A 242 12.06 -12.24 -2.83
C LEU A 242 11.32 -11.06 -3.45
N LEU A 243 10.16 -10.67 -2.91
CA LEU A 243 9.41 -9.52 -3.39
C LEU A 243 10.24 -8.24 -3.33
N LYS A 244 10.97 -8.01 -2.23
CA LYS A 244 11.87 -6.85 -2.11
C LYS A 244 13.00 -6.86 -3.14
N THR A 245 13.60 -8.03 -3.37
CA THR A 245 14.67 -8.21 -4.36
C THR A 245 14.13 -8.02 -5.78
N PHE A 246 12.97 -8.59 -6.08
CA PHE A 246 12.24 -8.38 -7.32
C PHE A 246 11.96 -6.91 -7.57
N ILE A 247 11.44 -6.21 -6.56
CA ILE A 247 11.20 -4.78 -6.65
C ILE A 247 12.51 -4.05 -6.94
N ARG A 248 13.62 -4.36 -6.24
CA ARG A 248 14.92 -3.73 -6.51
C ARG A 248 15.38 -3.91 -7.95
N GLU A 249 15.32 -5.13 -8.49
CA GLU A 249 15.75 -5.41 -9.85
C GLU A 249 14.85 -4.71 -10.89
N ALA A 250 13.53 -4.74 -10.69
CA ALA A 250 12.60 -3.97 -11.51
C ALA A 250 12.76 -2.45 -11.32
N TYR A 251 13.27 -2.02 -10.16
CA TYR A 251 13.46 -0.61 -9.79
C TYR A 251 14.74 0.00 -10.36
N LEU A 252 15.80 -0.79 -10.61
CA LEU A 252 17.04 -0.30 -11.24
C LEU A 252 16.76 0.29 -12.64
N ASP A 253 15.77 -0.23 -13.36
CA ASP A 253 15.28 0.33 -14.62
C ASP A 253 14.31 1.52 -14.43
N SER A 254 13.95 1.85 -13.18
CA SER A 254 12.91 2.82 -12.81
C SER A 254 13.43 4.16 -12.26
N ASN A 255 14.73 4.34 -12.00
CA ASN A 255 15.27 5.66 -11.63
C ASN A 255 14.99 6.71 -12.72
N ALA A 256 15.01 6.28 -13.99
CA ALA A 256 14.51 7.07 -15.11
C ALA A 256 13.04 7.48 -14.91
N THR A 257 12.17 6.58 -14.43
CA THR A 257 10.77 6.91 -14.12
C THR A 257 10.59 7.85 -12.93
N THR A 258 11.44 7.83 -11.89
CA THR A 258 11.35 8.83 -10.80
C THR A 258 11.65 10.23 -11.32
N GLY A 259 12.68 10.37 -12.17
CA GLY A 259 12.98 11.60 -12.89
C GLY A 259 11.79 12.06 -13.73
N MET A 260 11.21 11.16 -14.54
CA MET A 260 10.02 11.46 -15.35
C MET A 260 8.80 11.86 -14.51
N ILE A 261 8.53 11.21 -13.36
CA ILE A 261 7.42 11.57 -12.49
C ILE A 261 7.63 12.97 -11.89
N ARG A 262 8.87 13.28 -11.48
CA ARG A 262 9.22 14.63 -10.99
C ARG A 262 9.08 15.66 -12.09
N GLU A 263 9.49 15.34 -13.31
CA GLU A 263 9.31 16.19 -14.48
C GLU A 263 7.81 16.44 -14.74
N GLN A 264 6.99 15.39 -14.79
CA GLN A 264 5.53 15.48 -14.95
C GLN A 264 4.87 16.33 -13.85
N LEU A 265 5.27 16.16 -12.58
CA LEU A 265 4.82 17.01 -11.48
C LEU A 265 5.25 18.47 -11.65
N SER A 266 6.46 18.68 -12.19
CA SER A 266 6.98 20.02 -12.48
C SER A 266 6.44 20.63 -13.76
N THR A 267 5.63 19.92 -14.56
CA THR A 267 5.01 20.44 -15.79
C THR A 267 3.48 20.26 -15.78
N LEU A 268 2.87 20.27 -14.59
CA LEU A 268 1.42 20.13 -14.43
C LEU A 268 0.62 21.23 -15.14
N ASP A 269 1.20 22.41 -15.31
CA ASP A 269 0.66 23.53 -16.09
C ASP A 269 0.50 23.20 -17.57
N ALA A 270 1.40 22.42 -18.15
CA ALA A 270 1.25 21.92 -19.52
C ALA A 270 0.22 20.79 -19.62
N PHE A 271 -0.07 20.08 -18.53
CA PHE A 271 -1.03 18.96 -18.51
C PHE A 271 -2.48 19.43 -18.40
N ILE A 272 -2.78 20.52 -17.68
CA ILE A 272 -4.16 21.03 -17.49
C ILE A 272 -4.93 21.26 -18.81
N PRO A 273 -4.33 21.87 -19.85
CA PRO A 273 -5.00 22.05 -21.13
C PRO A 273 -5.32 20.72 -21.83
N THR A 274 -4.51 19.67 -21.61
CA THR A 274 -4.71 18.35 -22.23
C THR A 274 -5.93 17.61 -21.69
N VAL A 275 -6.37 17.97 -20.47
CA VAL A 275 -7.58 17.41 -19.84
C VAL A 275 -8.78 18.36 -19.96
N ASP A 276 -8.75 19.29 -20.92
CA ASP A 276 -9.82 20.28 -21.15
C ASP A 276 -10.16 21.09 -19.90
N HIS A 277 -9.12 21.41 -19.11
CA HIS A 277 -9.25 22.15 -17.85
C HIS A 277 -10.18 21.49 -16.79
N ASP A 278 -10.49 20.20 -16.92
CA ASP A 278 -11.27 19.46 -15.92
C ASP A 278 -10.44 19.23 -14.65
N ILE A 279 -10.78 20.00 -13.61
CA ILE A 279 -10.10 19.97 -12.31
C ILE A 279 -10.19 18.59 -11.63
N ASN A 280 -11.26 17.81 -11.86
CA ASN A 280 -11.37 16.47 -11.30
C ASN A 280 -10.35 15.52 -11.93
N ARG A 281 -10.26 15.52 -13.27
CA ARG A 281 -9.30 14.69 -14.00
C ARG A 281 -7.86 15.09 -13.67
N PHE A 282 -7.60 16.40 -13.60
CA PHE A 282 -6.32 16.93 -13.18
C PHE A 282 -5.94 16.44 -11.76
N ASN A 283 -6.83 16.62 -10.78
CA ASN A 283 -6.57 16.22 -9.40
C ASN A 283 -6.33 14.72 -9.27
N ASN A 284 -7.05 13.89 -10.04
CA ASN A 284 -6.83 12.46 -10.07
C ASN A 284 -5.45 12.11 -10.66
N HIS A 285 -5.02 12.78 -11.72
CA HIS A 285 -3.68 12.59 -12.27
C HIS A 285 -2.58 12.94 -11.25
N VAL A 286 -2.70 14.08 -10.57
CA VAL A 286 -1.76 14.47 -9.50
C VAL A 286 -1.72 13.42 -8.39
N LYS A 287 -2.88 12.92 -7.93
CA LYS A 287 -2.94 11.83 -6.93
C LYS A 287 -2.21 10.58 -7.42
N MET A 288 -2.39 10.19 -8.68
CA MET A 288 -1.69 9.05 -9.27
C MET A 288 -0.17 9.23 -9.28
N LEU A 289 0.34 10.41 -9.66
CA LEU A 289 1.77 10.72 -9.64
C LEU A 289 2.34 10.72 -8.21
N LEU A 290 1.60 11.26 -7.24
CA LEU A 290 2.01 11.26 -5.84
C LEU A 290 2.02 9.85 -5.23
N MET A 291 1.02 9.03 -5.54
CA MET A 291 1.00 7.62 -5.15
C MET A 291 2.21 6.89 -5.76
N ALA A 292 2.55 7.20 -7.01
CA ALA A 292 3.71 6.62 -7.68
C ALA A 292 5.05 7.06 -7.04
N LEU A 293 5.21 8.32 -6.63
CA LEU A 293 6.40 8.74 -5.86
C LEU A 293 6.45 8.08 -4.49
N HIS A 294 5.33 8.10 -3.76
CA HIS A 294 5.26 7.57 -2.41
C HIS A 294 5.59 6.07 -2.36
N ALA A 295 5.10 5.31 -3.35
CA ALA A 295 5.41 3.89 -3.46
C ALA A 295 6.92 3.63 -3.60
N ARG A 296 7.62 4.54 -4.26
CA ARG A 296 9.09 4.54 -4.41
C ARG A 296 9.84 5.07 -3.18
N GLY A 297 9.13 5.45 -2.11
CA GLY A 297 9.72 6.05 -0.91
C GLY A 297 10.10 7.52 -1.08
N GLU A 298 9.75 8.12 -2.22
CA GLU A 298 10.07 9.50 -2.56
C GLU A 298 8.98 10.46 -2.09
N LYS A 299 9.36 11.71 -1.87
CA LYS A 299 8.45 12.81 -1.54
C LYS A 299 8.74 14.01 -2.42
N THR A 300 7.74 14.87 -2.56
CA THR A 300 7.88 16.20 -3.15
C THR A 300 7.55 17.25 -2.11
N LEU A 301 8.37 18.30 -2.04
CA LEU A 301 8.16 19.45 -1.17
C LEU A 301 7.53 20.62 -1.95
N ASP A 302 7.67 20.61 -3.28
CA ASP A 302 7.28 21.70 -4.17
C ASP A 302 5.89 21.53 -4.79
N LEU A 303 5.13 20.52 -4.36
CA LEU A 303 3.80 20.20 -4.91
C LEU A 303 2.86 21.40 -4.89
N LEU A 304 2.86 22.17 -3.79
CA LEU A 304 1.99 23.34 -3.66
C LEU A 304 2.29 24.39 -4.74
N THR A 305 3.56 24.67 -4.99
CA THR A 305 4.02 25.58 -6.04
C THR A 305 3.59 25.09 -7.43
N TYR A 306 3.73 23.79 -7.71
CA TYR A 306 3.32 23.23 -8.99
C TYR A 306 1.80 23.28 -9.19
N LEU A 307 1.01 23.06 -8.12
CA LEU A 307 -0.44 23.15 -8.16
C LEU A 307 -0.91 24.58 -8.42
N PHE A 308 -0.35 25.58 -7.73
CA PHE A 308 -0.69 26.99 -7.98
C PHE A 308 -0.37 27.39 -9.42
N ARG A 309 0.83 27.03 -9.93
CA ARG A 309 1.20 27.31 -11.32
C ARG A 309 0.22 26.64 -12.30
N ALA A 310 -0.14 25.39 -12.06
CA ALA A 310 -1.08 24.67 -12.92
C ALA A 310 -2.46 25.32 -12.91
N TYR A 311 -3.06 25.52 -11.73
CA TYR A 311 -4.40 26.10 -11.63
C TYR A 311 -4.50 27.52 -12.19
N ASN A 312 -3.42 28.31 -12.11
CA ASN A 312 -3.36 29.63 -12.74
C ASN A 312 -3.25 29.57 -14.28
N ALA A 313 -2.94 28.41 -14.86
CA ALA A 313 -2.97 28.18 -16.31
C ALA A 313 -4.37 27.73 -16.82
N CYS A 314 -5.38 27.69 -15.95
CA CYS A 314 -6.76 27.42 -16.37
C CYS A 314 -7.34 28.55 -17.23
N LYS A 315 -8.30 28.19 -18.10
CA LYS A 315 -8.94 29.13 -19.01
C LYS A 315 -9.99 30.04 -18.35
N ASP A 316 -10.66 29.57 -17.30
CA ASP A 316 -11.70 30.34 -16.60
C ASP A 316 -11.09 31.41 -15.67
N GLU A 317 -11.29 32.69 -16.03
CA GLU A 317 -10.73 33.84 -15.29
C GLU A 317 -11.24 33.94 -13.85
N ASN A 318 -12.50 33.56 -13.58
CA ASN A 318 -13.08 33.62 -12.23
C ASN A 318 -12.48 32.56 -11.32
N PHE A 319 -12.18 31.39 -11.87
CA PHE A 319 -11.48 30.32 -11.18
C PHE A 319 -10.02 30.71 -10.91
N VAL A 320 -9.31 31.21 -11.93
CA VAL A 320 -7.92 31.66 -11.77
C VAL A 320 -7.82 32.77 -10.72
N LYS A 321 -8.74 33.73 -10.71
CA LYS A 321 -8.78 34.77 -9.68
C LYS A 321 -8.95 34.20 -8.28
N TYR A 322 -9.89 33.26 -8.09
CA TYR A 322 -10.09 32.59 -6.82
C TYR A 322 -8.82 31.86 -6.34
N ILE A 323 -8.09 31.21 -7.24
CA ILE A 323 -6.83 30.54 -6.92
C ILE A 323 -5.73 31.56 -6.59
N GLY A 324 -5.65 32.68 -7.32
CA GLY A 324 -4.71 33.77 -7.04
C GLY A 324 -4.93 34.43 -5.69
N ASP A 325 -6.19 34.59 -5.27
CA ASP A 325 -6.55 35.09 -3.93
C ASP A 325 -6.06 34.10 -2.86
N LEU A 326 -6.29 32.79 -3.05
CA LEU A 326 -5.79 31.75 -2.14
C LEU A 326 -4.25 31.71 -2.08
N GLN A 327 -3.57 31.91 -3.21
CA GLN A 327 -2.11 31.97 -3.27
C GLN A 327 -1.60 33.18 -2.50
N THR A 328 -2.24 34.34 -2.65
CA THR A 328 -1.88 35.57 -1.93
C THR A 328 -2.06 35.38 -0.42
N ASP A 329 -3.19 34.81 0.01
CA ASP A 329 -3.46 34.53 1.42
C ASP A 329 -2.42 33.58 2.04
N HIS A 330 -1.97 32.59 1.26
CA HIS A 330 -0.92 31.65 1.65
C HIS A 330 0.44 32.34 1.78
N ASP A 331 0.86 33.08 0.75
CA ASP A 331 2.17 33.73 0.70
C ASP A 331 2.31 34.84 1.76
N MET A 332 1.21 35.50 2.11
CA MET A 332 1.15 36.48 3.19
C MET A 332 0.99 35.86 4.59
N GLY A 333 0.94 34.53 4.69
CA GLY A 333 0.77 33.82 5.96
C GLY A 333 -0.58 34.07 6.64
N THR A 334 -1.56 34.63 5.93
CA THR A 334 -2.91 34.89 6.46
C THR A 334 -3.69 33.59 6.60
N LYS A 335 -3.44 32.63 5.70
CA LYS A 335 -4.03 31.29 5.75
C LYS A 335 -3.03 30.23 5.33
N ALA A 336 -2.72 29.30 6.23
CA ALA A 336 -1.94 28.12 5.88
C ALA A 336 -2.78 27.19 4.99
N ILE A 337 -2.31 26.96 3.76
CA ILE A 337 -2.95 26.08 2.78
C ILE A 337 -1.94 25.00 2.42
N ASP A 338 -2.28 23.74 2.72
CA ASP A 338 -1.51 22.60 2.24
C ASP A 338 -2.00 22.14 0.84
N SER A 339 -1.20 21.33 0.16
CA SER A 339 -1.52 20.85 -1.19
C SER A 339 -2.85 20.11 -1.25
N ARG A 340 -3.19 19.33 -0.21
CA ARG A 340 -4.45 18.56 -0.14
C ARG A 340 -5.66 19.50 -0.01
N THR A 341 -5.56 20.52 0.84
CA THR A 341 -6.61 21.52 1.01
C THR A 341 -6.80 22.33 -0.26
N LEU A 342 -5.70 22.74 -0.92
CA LEU A 342 -5.77 23.46 -2.20
C LEU A 342 -6.53 22.64 -3.26
N MET A 343 -6.18 21.36 -3.44
CA MET A 343 -6.86 20.49 -4.40
C MET A 343 -8.36 20.34 -4.09
N SER A 344 -8.72 20.19 -2.81
CA SER A 344 -10.11 20.08 -2.36
C SER A 344 -10.91 21.38 -2.58
N LEU A 345 -10.32 22.54 -2.28
CA LEU A 345 -10.93 23.85 -2.50
C LEU A 345 -11.13 24.13 -4.00
N ALA A 346 -10.13 23.83 -4.82
CA ALA A 346 -10.20 23.93 -6.28
C ALA A 346 -11.32 23.05 -6.83
N GLU A 347 -11.39 21.78 -6.41
CA GLU A 347 -12.44 20.83 -6.82
C GLU A 347 -13.84 21.33 -6.42
N LYS A 348 -13.98 21.82 -5.18
CA LYS A 348 -15.26 22.38 -4.70
C LYS A 348 -15.69 23.59 -5.52
N LYS A 349 -14.77 24.51 -5.81
CA LYS A 349 -15.04 25.72 -6.61
C LYS A 349 -15.43 25.36 -8.05
N TYR A 350 -14.68 24.45 -8.67
CA TYR A 350 -14.99 23.92 -10.00
C TYR A 350 -16.39 23.30 -10.06
N ARG A 351 -16.72 22.41 -9.10
CA ARG A 351 -18.05 21.78 -9.04
C ARG A 351 -19.19 22.79 -8.88
N ILE A 352 -18.99 23.84 -8.07
CA ILE A 352 -19.96 24.92 -7.94
C ILE A 352 -20.16 25.60 -9.29
N MET A 353 -19.07 26.01 -9.96
CA MET A 353 -19.12 26.71 -11.25
C MET A 353 -19.75 25.89 -12.37
N VAL A 354 -19.47 24.58 -12.41
CA VAL A 354 -20.10 23.66 -13.37
C VAL A 354 -21.60 23.55 -13.09
N THR A 355 -22.00 23.38 -11.82
CA THR A 355 -23.42 23.30 -11.42
C THR A 355 -24.17 24.60 -11.72
N THR A 356 -23.55 25.75 -11.48
CA THR A 356 -24.13 27.07 -11.76
C THR A 356 -24.04 27.46 -13.23
N LYS A 357 -23.44 26.61 -14.10
CA LYS A 357 -23.21 26.88 -15.53
C LYS A 357 -22.42 28.17 -15.79
N THR A 358 -21.54 28.51 -14.85
CA THR A 358 -20.63 29.68 -14.95
C THR A 358 -19.20 29.26 -15.28
N TRP A 359 -18.92 27.96 -15.38
CA TRP A 359 -17.62 27.45 -15.80
C TRP A 359 -17.38 27.74 -17.29
N GLU A 360 -16.26 28.39 -17.59
CA GLU A 360 -15.89 28.87 -18.93
C GLU A 360 -16.99 29.70 -19.60
N ALA A 361 -17.85 30.32 -18.80
CA ALA A 361 -18.84 31.24 -19.31
C ALA A 361 -18.12 32.46 -19.90
N PRO A 362 -18.53 32.95 -21.08
CA PRO A 362 -17.96 34.17 -21.65
C PRO A 362 -18.05 35.30 -20.63
N SER A 363 -16.91 35.94 -20.34
CA SER A 363 -16.93 37.13 -19.51
C SER A 363 -17.72 38.24 -20.22
N ALA A 364 -18.29 39.20 -19.49
CA ALA A 364 -19.01 40.33 -20.11
C ALA A 364 -18.15 41.06 -21.15
N ALA A 365 -16.83 41.12 -20.94
CA ALA A 365 -15.88 41.66 -21.90
C ALA A 365 -15.71 40.75 -23.15
N GLN A 366 -15.68 39.43 -23.00
CA GLN A 366 -15.63 38.50 -24.13
C GLN A 366 -16.93 38.48 -24.93
N GLU A 367 -18.09 38.59 -24.27
CA GLU A 367 -19.38 38.78 -24.95
C GLU A 367 -19.40 40.10 -25.74
N GLU A 368 -18.88 41.18 -25.15
CA GLU A 368 -18.78 42.47 -25.81
C GLU A 368 -17.81 42.41 -27.00
N ILE A 369 -16.66 41.76 -26.87
CA ILE A 369 -15.70 41.54 -27.97
C ILE A 369 -16.35 40.72 -29.09
N LEU A 370 -17.06 39.63 -28.78
CA LEU A 370 -17.76 38.82 -29.76
C LEU A 370 -18.87 39.61 -30.48
N ALA A 371 -19.63 40.40 -29.72
CA ALA A 371 -20.65 41.29 -30.27
C ALA A 371 -20.03 42.38 -31.17
N MET A 372 -18.89 42.94 -30.77
CA MET A 372 -18.13 43.91 -31.57
C MET A 372 -17.56 43.27 -32.84
N GLN A 373 -16.94 42.10 -32.76
CA GLN A 373 -16.46 41.34 -33.93
C GLN A 373 -17.59 41.04 -34.90
N THR A 374 -18.76 40.64 -34.38
CA THR A 374 -19.96 40.41 -35.20
C THR A 374 -20.41 41.69 -35.90
N ARG A 375 -20.36 42.85 -35.23
CA ARG A 375 -20.69 44.16 -35.83
C ARG A 375 -19.68 44.56 -36.90
N LEU A 376 -18.38 44.36 -36.66
CA LEU A 376 -17.31 44.65 -37.62
C LEU A 376 -17.44 43.79 -38.88
N ASN A 377 -17.68 42.49 -38.72
CA ASN A 377 -17.90 41.58 -39.86
C ASN A 377 -19.11 42.02 -40.68
N LYS A 378 -20.25 42.32 -40.02
CA LYS A 378 -21.45 42.86 -40.70
C LYS A 378 -21.19 44.17 -41.45
N LEU A 379 -20.33 45.05 -40.92
CA LEU A 379 -19.94 46.29 -41.60
C LEU A 379 -19.05 46.00 -42.82
N SER A 380 -18.10 45.07 -42.69
CA SER A 380 -17.23 44.65 -43.79
C SER A 380 -18.02 44.03 -44.94
N ASP A 381 -19.00 43.18 -44.64
CA ASP A 381 -19.89 42.55 -45.62
C ASP A 381 -20.72 43.60 -46.36
N LYS A 382 -21.27 44.58 -45.63
CA LYS A 382 -22.03 45.70 -46.22
C LYS A 382 -21.15 46.56 -47.12
N LEU A 383 -19.90 46.78 -46.74
CA LEU A 383 -18.95 47.59 -47.51
C LEU A 383 -18.57 46.88 -48.82
N ALA A 384 -18.31 45.57 -48.75
CA ALA A 384 -18.06 44.72 -49.92
C ALA A 384 -19.28 44.63 -50.86
N ALA A 385 -20.49 44.55 -50.30
CA ALA A 385 -21.73 44.56 -51.09
C ALA A 385 -21.93 45.89 -51.83
N LYS A 386 -21.65 47.03 -51.17
CA LYS A 386 -21.70 48.35 -51.82
C LYS A 386 -20.67 48.51 -52.94
N THR A 387 -19.43 48.10 -52.73
CA THR A 387 -18.39 48.17 -53.78
C THR A 387 -18.72 47.27 -54.97
N THR A 388 -19.39 46.13 -54.73
CA THR A 388 -19.87 45.24 -55.78
C THR A 388 -21.05 45.84 -56.55
N GLN A 389 -21.95 46.55 -55.86
CA GLN A 389 -23.09 47.24 -56.47
C GLN A 389 -22.63 48.41 -57.34
N GLU A 390 -21.67 49.22 -56.86
CA GLU A 390 -21.09 50.32 -57.66
C GLU A 390 -20.38 49.80 -58.91
N LYS A 391 -19.67 48.67 -58.86
CA LYS A 391 -19.05 48.10 -60.07
C LYS A 391 -20.06 47.60 -61.11
N ARG A 392 -21.26 47.20 -60.68
CA ARG A 392 -22.34 46.71 -61.57
C ARG A 392 -23.16 47.83 -62.20
N THR A 393 -23.12 49.05 -61.66
CA THR A 393 -23.82 50.22 -62.24
C THR A 393 -22.97 50.98 -63.26
N TRP A 394 -21.69 50.62 -63.41
CA TRP A 394 -20.73 51.22 -64.36
C TRP A 394 -20.38 50.30 -65.55
N CYS A 395 -20.98 49.10 -65.64
CA CYS A 395 -20.99 48.23 -66.82
C CYS A 395 -22.41 48.20 -67.37
#